data_AF-A0A3Q1FFC3-F1
#
_entry.id   AF-A0A3Q1FFC3-F1
#
_cell.length_a   1.000
_cell.length_b   1.000
_cell.length_c   1.000
_cell.angle_alpha   90.00
_cell.angle_beta   90.00
_cell.angle_gamma   90.00
#
_symmetry.space_group_name_H-M   'P 1'
#
loop_
_entity.id
_entity.type
_entity.pdbx_description
1 polymer ?
#
loop_
_entity_poly.entity_id
_entity_poly.type
_entity_poly.pdbx_seq_one_letter_code
_entity_poly.pdbx_strand_id
1 'polypeptide(L)'
;LPIDYFHVDDTTKVQVDMMKRKDFCSIYHDADNHTTIIMLPYKGTTSMMIVLPDEGKMKEVEGYISKEHLKHWRNSVPEEYIDLYLPKFSISVDASLRDTLKELGITKAFEDNADFSGISDETEIKVSKVSHKASLSVTEMGTEAAAGSISEMIRLSLPPSVRIDRPFLVFVMENSARSILFMGKINNPTLM
;
A
#
# COMPACT_ATOMS: atom_id res chain seq x y z
N LEU A 1 -15.38 -3.12 -15.81
CA LEU A 1 -13.93 -2.84 -15.78
C LEU A 1 -13.30 -3.33 -17.07
N PRO A 2 -12.44 -2.54 -17.74
CA PRO A 2 -11.64 -3.07 -18.83
C PRO A 2 -10.71 -4.18 -18.31
N ILE A 3 -10.70 -5.29 -19.02
CA ILE A 3 -9.71 -6.35 -18.82
C ILE A 3 -8.36 -5.80 -19.29
N ASP A 4 -7.35 -5.88 -18.42
CA ASP A 4 -5.98 -5.48 -18.71
C ASP A 4 -4.99 -6.49 -18.14
N TYR A 5 -3.69 -6.30 -18.37
CA TYR A 5 -2.64 -7.19 -17.91
C TYR A 5 -1.81 -6.57 -16.79
N PHE A 6 -1.50 -7.38 -15.78
CA PHE A 6 -0.52 -7.08 -14.73
C PHE A 6 0.70 -7.98 -14.92
N HIS A 7 1.88 -7.37 -14.96
CA HIS A 7 3.17 -8.02 -15.09
C HIS A 7 3.62 -8.48 -13.71
N VAL A 8 3.55 -9.78 -13.42
CA VAL A 8 4.00 -10.33 -12.12
C VAL A 8 5.52 -10.35 -12.06
N ASP A 9 6.14 -10.66 -13.21
CA ASP A 9 7.58 -10.63 -13.47
C ASP A 9 7.82 -10.38 -14.97
N ASP A 10 9.07 -10.44 -15.41
CA ASP A 10 9.47 -10.17 -16.81
C ASP A 10 8.83 -11.13 -17.83
N THR A 11 8.39 -12.30 -17.40
CA THR A 11 7.87 -13.39 -18.25
C THR A 11 6.39 -13.70 -18.01
N THR A 12 5.87 -13.33 -16.85
CA THR A 12 4.53 -13.71 -16.40
C THR A 12 3.60 -12.51 -16.39
N LYS A 13 2.49 -12.61 -17.12
CA LYS A 13 1.37 -11.67 -17.06
C LYS A 13 0.10 -12.36 -16.62
N VAL A 14 -0.70 -11.67 -15.84
CA VAL A 14 -2.03 -12.12 -15.43
C VAL A 14 -3.09 -11.12 -15.86
N GLN A 15 -4.27 -11.63 -16.17
CA GLN A 15 -5.41 -10.80 -16.50
C GLN A 15 -6.02 -10.23 -15.22
N VAL A 16 -6.29 -8.93 -15.19
CA VAL A 16 -6.82 -8.24 -14.00
C VAL A 16 -7.99 -7.34 -14.35
N ASP A 17 -8.86 -7.14 -13.36
CA ASP A 17 -9.87 -6.09 -13.37
C ASP A 17 -9.18 -4.74 -13.13
N MET A 18 -8.91 -3.99 -14.20
CA MET A 18 -8.19 -2.73 -14.11
C MET A 18 -9.16 -1.56 -13.94
N MET A 19 -9.14 -0.92 -12.77
CA MET A 19 -9.91 0.30 -12.52
C MET A 19 -9.27 1.47 -13.26
N LYS A 20 -10.09 2.42 -13.71
CA LYS A 20 -9.65 3.58 -14.49
C LYS A 20 -10.25 4.87 -13.95
N ARG A 21 -9.44 5.90 -13.76
CA ARG A 21 -9.90 7.23 -13.33
C ARG A 21 -9.12 8.35 -14.01
N LYS A 22 -9.85 9.28 -14.62
CA LYS A 22 -9.30 10.57 -15.12
C LYS A 22 -9.66 11.68 -14.15
N ASP A 23 -8.70 12.12 -13.34
CA ASP A 23 -8.95 13.13 -12.31
C ASP A 23 -7.64 13.76 -11.84
N PHE A 24 -7.74 14.83 -11.05
CA PHE A 24 -6.62 15.31 -10.25
C PHE A 24 -6.26 14.25 -9.21
N CYS A 25 -5.03 13.77 -9.27
CA CYS A 25 -4.45 12.84 -8.32
C CYS A 25 -3.16 13.43 -7.78
N SER A 26 -2.90 13.19 -6.51
CA SER A 26 -1.60 13.49 -5.93
C SER A 26 -0.59 12.45 -6.45
N ILE A 27 0.35 12.89 -7.30
CA ILE A 27 1.44 12.06 -7.83
C ILE A 27 2.81 12.75 -7.65
N TYR A 28 3.85 11.95 -7.38
CA TYR A 28 5.24 12.42 -7.31
C TYR A 28 6.18 11.40 -7.95
N HIS A 29 7.06 11.86 -8.83
CA HIS A 29 8.10 11.05 -9.43
C HIS A 29 9.43 11.27 -8.72
N ASP A 30 9.86 10.28 -7.94
CA ASP A 30 11.14 10.27 -7.24
C ASP A 30 12.19 9.58 -8.12
N ALA A 31 12.72 10.35 -9.07
CA ALA A 31 13.66 9.84 -10.08
C ALA A 31 14.98 9.34 -9.47
N ASP A 32 15.43 9.97 -8.38
CA ASP A 32 16.66 9.59 -7.69
C ASP A 32 16.55 8.21 -7.03
N ASN A 33 15.33 7.82 -6.64
CA ASN A 33 15.05 6.54 -6.00
C ASN A 33 14.25 5.57 -6.89
N HIS A 34 14.13 5.85 -8.19
CA HIS A 34 13.45 4.99 -9.16
C HIS A 34 12.03 4.57 -8.74
N THR A 35 11.23 5.52 -8.24
CA THR A 35 9.87 5.20 -7.80
C THR A 35 8.89 6.31 -8.14
N THR A 36 7.67 5.91 -8.48
CA THR A 36 6.52 6.82 -8.58
C THR A 36 5.61 6.64 -7.37
N ILE A 37 5.21 7.74 -6.76
CA ILE A 37 4.34 7.76 -5.60
C ILE A 37 2.97 8.27 -6.01
N ILE A 38 1.91 7.56 -5.67
CA ILE A 38 0.53 7.98 -5.86
C ILE A 38 -0.17 8.03 -4.51
N MET A 39 -0.83 9.13 -4.21
CA MET A 39 -1.60 9.32 -2.99
C MET A 39 -3.09 9.41 -3.32
N LEU A 40 -3.87 8.48 -2.79
CA LEU A 40 -5.32 8.41 -2.98
C LEU A 40 -6.02 8.64 -1.64
N PRO A 41 -6.75 9.76 -1.46
CA PRO A 41 -7.45 10.03 -0.22
C PRO A 41 -8.67 9.10 -0.06
N TYR A 42 -8.88 8.60 1.15
CA TYR A 42 -10.15 8.03 1.58
C TYR A 42 -11.01 9.12 2.23
N LYS A 43 -12.25 8.78 2.60
CA LYS A 43 -13.08 9.67 3.42
C LYS A 43 -12.41 9.92 4.77
N GLY A 44 -12.48 11.15 5.25
CA GLY A 44 -11.91 11.56 6.54
C GLY A 44 -10.41 11.81 6.45
N THR A 45 -9.65 11.26 7.39
CA THR A 45 -8.22 11.55 7.57
C THR A 45 -7.31 10.42 7.08
N THR A 46 -7.84 9.47 6.32
CA THR A 46 -7.07 8.31 5.85
C THR A 46 -6.66 8.47 4.38
N SER A 47 -5.50 7.98 3.99
CA SER A 47 -5.07 7.96 2.60
C SER A 47 -4.29 6.69 2.29
N MET A 48 -4.38 6.24 1.04
CA MET A 48 -3.54 5.19 0.49
C MET A 48 -2.35 5.83 -0.24
N MET A 49 -1.15 5.45 0.15
CA MET A 49 0.07 5.67 -0.64
C MET A 49 0.36 4.40 -1.42
N ILE A 50 0.50 4.54 -2.73
CA ILE A 50 1.04 3.51 -3.61
C ILE A 50 2.46 3.94 -3.96
N VAL A 51 3.41 3.06 -3.66
CA VAL A 51 4.81 3.20 -4.06
C VAL A 51 5.00 2.22 -5.20
N LEU A 52 5.19 2.75 -6.40
CA LEU A 52 5.36 1.99 -7.64
C LEU A 52 6.84 2.11 -8.08
N PRO A 53 7.68 1.12 -7.76
CA PRO A 53 9.06 1.09 -8.23
C PRO A 53 9.12 1.04 -9.75
N ASP A 54 10.17 1.56 -10.36
CA ASP A 54 10.49 1.30 -11.76
C ASP A 54 10.73 -0.20 -12.00
N GLU A 55 10.70 -0.63 -13.26
CA GLU A 55 10.91 -2.03 -13.61
C GLU A 55 12.25 -2.56 -13.06
N GLY A 56 12.22 -3.72 -12.40
CA GLY A 56 13.39 -4.33 -11.77
C GLY A 56 13.87 -3.68 -10.47
N LYS A 57 13.24 -2.58 -10.00
CA LYS A 57 13.72 -1.79 -8.85
C LYS A 57 13.10 -2.13 -7.49
N MET A 58 12.15 -3.07 -7.44
CA MET A 58 11.44 -3.43 -6.20
C MET A 58 12.36 -3.71 -5.01
N LYS A 59 13.40 -4.54 -5.18
CA LYS A 59 14.33 -4.88 -4.09
C LYS A 59 15.14 -3.67 -3.59
N GLU A 60 15.46 -2.75 -4.49
CA GLU A 60 16.17 -1.51 -4.15
C GLU A 60 15.26 -0.63 -3.27
N VAL A 61 13.99 -0.47 -3.70
CA VAL A 61 12.97 0.25 -2.94
C VAL A 61 12.73 -0.35 -1.55
N GLU A 62 12.58 -1.67 -1.46
CA GLU A 62 12.45 -2.37 -0.16
C GLU A 62 13.69 -2.18 0.74
N GLY A 63 14.87 -1.99 0.16
CA GLY A 63 16.13 -1.84 0.89
C GLY A 63 16.34 -0.46 1.51
N TYR A 64 15.83 0.62 0.88
CA TYR A 64 16.02 1.98 1.40
C TYR A 64 14.79 2.56 2.10
N ILE A 65 13.59 2.01 1.87
CA ILE A 65 12.35 2.59 2.37
C ILE A 65 12.38 2.77 3.88
N SER A 66 12.09 3.99 4.33
CA SER A 66 12.16 4.36 5.74
C SER A 66 11.05 5.33 6.10
N LYS A 67 10.94 5.63 7.40
CA LYS A 67 10.01 6.64 7.92
C LYS A 67 10.25 8.02 7.29
N GLU A 68 11.51 8.37 7.04
CA GLU A 68 11.92 9.64 6.44
C GLU A 68 11.46 9.72 4.99
N HIS A 69 11.61 8.64 4.21
CA HIS A 69 11.12 8.55 2.84
C HIS A 69 9.60 8.69 2.79
N LEU A 70 8.86 7.92 3.61
CA LEU A 70 7.40 8.02 3.68
C LEU A 70 6.93 9.43 4.06
N LYS A 71 7.63 10.09 4.99
CA LYS A 71 7.35 11.48 5.39
C LYS A 71 7.65 12.45 4.26
N HIS A 72 8.77 12.28 3.56
CA HIS A 72 9.15 13.12 2.42
C HIS A 72 8.10 12.99 1.32
N TRP A 73 7.84 11.78 0.84
CA TRP A 73 6.86 11.50 -0.18
C TRP A 73 5.52 12.12 0.15
N ARG A 74 4.97 11.89 1.33
CA ARG A 74 3.69 12.48 1.75
C ARG A 74 3.64 14.01 1.65
N ASN A 75 4.76 14.71 1.86
CA ASN A 75 4.81 16.18 1.81
C ASN A 75 5.17 16.71 0.40
N SER A 76 5.61 15.85 -0.51
CA SER A 76 6.15 16.21 -1.83
C SER A 76 5.22 15.85 -2.99
N VAL A 77 3.94 15.59 -2.74
CA VAL A 77 2.99 15.12 -3.77
C VAL A 77 2.11 16.26 -4.30
N PRO A 78 2.45 16.92 -5.43
CA PRO A 78 1.54 17.86 -6.08
C PRO A 78 0.31 17.15 -6.65
N GLU A 79 -0.76 17.90 -6.88
CA GLU A 79 -1.92 17.42 -7.64
C GLU A 79 -1.68 17.61 -9.14
N GLU A 80 -1.82 16.53 -9.91
CA GLU A 80 -1.73 16.54 -11.37
C GLU A 80 -2.95 15.84 -11.97
N TYR A 81 -3.42 16.31 -13.13
CA TYR A 81 -4.52 15.69 -13.84
C TYR A 81 -4.01 14.53 -14.71
N ILE A 82 -4.33 13.30 -14.32
CA ILE A 82 -3.78 12.07 -14.92
C ILE A 82 -4.87 11.09 -15.36
N ASP A 83 -4.53 10.18 -16.26
CA ASP A 83 -5.33 8.98 -16.55
C ASP A 83 -4.76 7.78 -15.78
N LEU A 84 -5.29 7.51 -14.58
CA LEU A 84 -4.81 6.49 -13.65
C LEU A 84 -5.46 5.13 -13.91
N TYR A 85 -4.63 4.09 -13.95
CA TYR A 85 -5.01 2.69 -14.03
C TYR A 85 -4.49 1.93 -12.80
N LEU A 86 -5.40 1.35 -12.02
CA LEU A 86 -5.10 0.64 -10.78
C LEU A 86 -5.85 -0.70 -10.76
N PRO A 87 -5.17 -1.86 -10.61
CA PRO A 87 -5.85 -3.14 -10.49
C PRO A 87 -6.76 -3.13 -9.27
N LYS A 88 -7.94 -3.72 -9.40
CA LYS A 88 -8.72 -4.14 -8.24
C LYS A 88 -7.96 -5.26 -7.54
N PHE A 89 -7.80 -5.17 -6.22
CA PHE A 89 -7.11 -6.20 -5.44
C PHE A 89 -7.74 -6.37 -4.07
N SER A 90 -7.56 -7.56 -3.51
CA SER A 90 -7.86 -7.86 -2.12
C SER A 90 -6.70 -8.66 -1.56
N ILE A 91 -6.22 -8.28 -0.39
CA ILE A 91 -5.17 -9.00 0.34
C ILE A 91 -5.69 -9.36 1.71
N SER A 92 -5.44 -10.59 2.14
CA SER A 92 -5.72 -11.03 3.50
C SER A 92 -4.52 -11.76 4.08
N VAL A 93 -4.29 -11.59 5.36
CA VAL A 93 -3.26 -12.31 6.11
C VAL A 93 -3.89 -12.86 7.37
N ASP A 94 -3.59 -14.12 7.66
CA ASP A 94 -3.87 -14.78 8.93
C ASP A 94 -2.58 -15.47 9.35
N ALA A 95 -1.80 -14.80 10.21
CA ALA A 95 -0.46 -15.22 10.56
C ALA A 95 -0.28 -15.34 12.08
N SER A 96 0.44 -16.38 12.49
CA SER A 96 1.03 -16.42 13.82
C SER A 96 2.28 -15.55 13.82
N LEU A 97 2.30 -14.51 14.66
CA LEU A 97 3.46 -13.63 14.78
C LEU A 97 4.53 -14.17 15.74
N ARG A 98 4.33 -15.34 16.36
CA ARG A 98 5.25 -15.86 17.37
C ARG A 98 6.69 -15.93 16.87
N ASP A 99 6.91 -16.55 15.72
CA ASP A 99 8.27 -16.75 15.20
C ASP A 99 8.84 -15.45 14.64
N THR A 100 8.03 -14.66 13.95
CA THR A 100 8.42 -13.31 13.48
C THR A 100 8.83 -12.39 14.64
N LEU A 101 8.09 -12.37 15.74
CA LEU A 101 8.42 -11.56 16.92
C LEU A 101 9.72 -12.04 17.57
N LYS A 102 9.98 -13.35 17.59
CA LYS A 102 11.25 -13.92 18.06
C LYS A 102 12.43 -13.51 17.17
N GLU A 103 12.26 -13.56 15.85
CA GLU A 103 13.27 -13.09 14.88
C GLU A 103 13.57 -11.59 15.06
N LEU A 104 12.57 -10.81 15.48
CA LEU A 104 12.72 -9.39 15.85
C LEU A 104 13.29 -9.18 17.27
N GLY A 105 13.65 -10.25 17.99
CA GLY A 105 14.29 -10.19 19.31
C GLY A 105 13.34 -10.25 20.51
N ILE A 106 12.03 -10.37 20.29
CA ILE A 106 11.04 -10.56 21.36
C ILE A 106 10.95 -12.06 21.66
N THR A 107 11.91 -12.59 22.42
CA THR A 107 11.95 -14.03 22.77
C THR A 107 11.40 -14.33 24.14
N LYS A 108 11.80 -13.53 25.15
CA LYS A 108 11.48 -13.76 26.58
C LYS A 108 9.99 -13.94 26.84
N ALA A 109 9.13 -13.19 26.16
CA ALA A 109 7.68 -13.28 26.30
C ALA A 109 7.12 -14.69 26.02
N PHE A 110 7.87 -15.53 25.28
CA PHE A 110 7.47 -16.88 24.86
C PHE A 110 8.20 -18.00 25.61
N GLU A 111 9.09 -17.67 26.55
CA GLU A 111 9.90 -18.59 27.35
C GLU A 111 9.21 -18.91 28.68
N ASP A 112 9.65 -19.96 29.38
CA ASP A 112 9.06 -20.36 30.66
C ASP A 112 9.40 -19.38 31.80
N ASN A 113 10.52 -18.66 31.69
CA ASN A 113 10.96 -17.63 32.64
C ASN A 113 10.45 -16.22 32.26
N ALA A 114 9.36 -16.12 31.51
CA ALA A 114 8.79 -14.84 31.12
C ALA A 114 8.26 -14.09 32.35
N ASP A 115 8.61 -12.82 32.49
CA ASP A 115 8.11 -11.99 33.58
C ASP A 115 6.81 -11.29 33.15
N PHE A 116 5.69 -11.83 33.63
CA PHE A 116 4.35 -11.26 33.50
C PHE A 116 3.70 -11.03 34.86
N SER A 117 4.50 -10.73 35.89
CA SER A 117 4.02 -10.39 37.24
C SER A 117 2.98 -9.27 37.26
N GLY A 118 3.08 -8.30 36.34
CA GLY A 118 2.05 -7.26 36.18
C GLY A 118 0.66 -7.74 35.70
N ILE A 119 0.51 -9.01 35.33
CA ILE A 119 -0.75 -9.64 34.90
C ILE A 119 -1.21 -10.69 35.93
N SER A 120 -0.29 -11.51 36.45
CA SER A 120 -0.59 -12.55 37.44
C SER A 120 0.55 -12.71 38.44
N ASP A 121 0.24 -12.59 39.72
CA ASP A 121 1.20 -12.78 40.82
C ASP A 121 1.26 -14.24 41.33
N GLU A 122 0.25 -15.05 41.03
CA GLU A 122 0.09 -16.39 41.59
C GLU A 122 0.56 -17.52 40.65
N THR A 123 0.66 -17.25 39.35
CA THR A 123 0.97 -18.26 38.35
C THR A 123 1.96 -17.72 37.34
N GLU A 124 3.03 -18.48 37.10
CA GLU A 124 3.95 -18.22 36.00
C GLU A 124 3.22 -18.45 34.68
N ILE A 125 3.05 -17.37 33.91
CA ILE A 125 2.39 -17.38 32.61
C ILE A 125 3.38 -17.00 31.52
N LYS A 126 3.10 -17.40 30.28
CA LYS A 126 3.87 -17.01 29.10
C LYS A 126 2.97 -16.83 27.90
N VAL A 127 3.45 -16.13 26.88
CA VAL A 127 2.74 -16.03 25.60
C VAL A 127 2.90 -17.35 24.85
N SER A 128 1.79 -18.03 24.59
CA SER A 128 1.77 -19.27 23.82
C SER A 128 1.64 -19.01 22.31
N LYS A 129 0.81 -18.03 21.93
CA LYS A 129 0.50 -17.67 20.54
C LYS A 129 0.18 -16.18 20.43
N VAL A 130 0.61 -15.57 19.34
CA VAL A 130 0.16 -14.24 18.89
C VAL A 130 -0.40 -14.41 17.50
N SER A 131 -1.67 -14.08 17.28
CA SER A 131 -2.31 -14.16 15.96
C SER A 131 -2.60 -12.76 15.44
N HIS A 132 -2.24 -12.48 14.20
CA HIS A 132 -2.55 -11.24 13.51
C HIS A 132 -3.34 -11.56 12.25
N LYS A 133 -4.56 -11.01 12.17
CA LYS A 133 -5.42 -11.10 11.00
C LYS A 133 -5.70 -9.72 10.47
N ALA A 134 -5.45 -9.53 9.18
CA ALA A 134 -5.71 -8.26 8.49
C ALA A 134 -6.25 -8.55 7.09
N SER A 135 -7.12 -7.66 6.61
CA SER A 135 -7.67 -7.74 5.26
C SER A 135 -7.86 -6.34 4.70
N LEU A 136 -7.44 -6.13 3.46
CA LEU A 136 -7.60 -4.89 2.72
C LEU A 136 -8.20 -5.24 1.36
N SER A 137 -9.33 -4.62 1.03
CA SER A 137 -9.97 -4.75 -0.28
C SER A 137 -10.08 -3.37 -0.91
N VAL A 138 -9.57 -3.24 -2.13
CA VAL A 138 -9.57 -1.98 -2.88
C VAL A 138 -10.44 -2.18 -4.11
N THR A 139 -11.55 -1.45 -4.13
CA THR A 139 -12.55 -1.49 -5.18
C THR A 139 -12.87 -0.08 -5.65
N GLU A 140 -13.62 0.03 -6.74
CA GLU A 140 -14.13 1.30 -7.23
C GLU A 140 -15.14 1.87 -6.22
N MET A 141 -14.75 2.90 -5.46
CA MET A 141 -15.71 3.75 -4.77
C MET A 141 -15.44 5.20 -5.07
N GLY A 142 -16.41 5.83 -5.75
CA GLY A 142 -16.57 7.27 -5.85
C GLY A 142 -16.01 7.90 -7.13
N THR A 143 -16.80 7.86 -8.22
CA THR A 143 -16.59 8.76 -9.38
C THR A 143 -17.85 8.89 -10.25
N GLU A 144 -18.97 9.34 -9.67
CA GLU A 144 -20.14 9.74 -10.48
C GLU A 144 -20.45 11.25 -10.47
N ALA A 145 -19.86 12.05 -9.55
CA ALA A 145 -20.34 13.42 -9.34
C ALA A 145 -19.44 14.57 -9.85
N ALA A 146 -18.17 14.35 -10.20
CA ALA A 146 -17.21 15.44 -10.51
C ALA A 146 -16.81 15.55 -11.99
N ALA A 147 -17.18 14.58 -12.83
CA ALA A 147 -16.67 14.45 -14.21
C ALA A 147 -17.19 15.53 -15.19
N GLY A 148 -18.32 16.18 -14.89
CA GLY A 148 -18.96 17.13 -15.81
C GLY A 148 -18.17 18.43 -15.98
N SER A 149 -17.92 19.16 -14.88
CA SER A 149 -17.44 20.54 -14.92
C SER A 149 -15.95 20.70 -15.21
N ILE A 150 -15.14 19.69 -14.89
CA ILE A 150 -13.67 19.72 -15.07
C ILE A 150 -13.30 19.37 -16.54
N SER A 151 -14.17 18.61 -17.22
CA SER A 151 -13.95 18.12 -18.59
C SER A 151 -13.91 19.21 -19.68
N GLU A 152 -14.42 20.42 -19.40
CA GLU A 152 -14.44 21.52 -20.36
C GLU A 152 -13.14 22.32 -20.37
N MET A 153 -12.45 22.41 -19.23
CA MET A 153 -11.23 23.24 -19.08
C MET A 153 -9.95 22.52 -19.54
N ILE A 154 -9.92 21.18 -19.50
CA ILE A 154 -8.70 20.37 -19.75
C ILE A 154 -8.53 19.97 -21.23
N ARG A 155 -9.48 20.31 -22.11
CA ARG A 155 -9.55 19.84 -23.51
C ARG A 155 -8.37 20.23 -24.43
N LEU A 156 -7.35 20.93 -23.94
CA LEU A 156 -6.19 21.39 -24.72
C LEU A 156 -5.03 20.38 -24.80
N SER A 157 -4.99 19.33 -23.96
CA SER A 157 -4.01 18.24 -24.08
C SER A 157 -4.52 16.92 -23.48
N LEU A 158 -4.04 15.78 -23.99
CA LEU A 158 -4.33 14.48 -23.40
C LEU A 158 -3.53 14.32 -22.09
N PRO A 159 -4.18 13.94 -20.97
CA PRO A 159 -3.46 13.73 -19.71
C PRO A 159 -2.45 12.58 -19.81
N PRO A 160 -1.32 12.65 -19.08
CA PRO A 160 -0.39 11.52 -18.99
C PRO A 160 -1.09 10.32 -18.35
N SER A 161 -0.76 9.13 -18.86
CA SER A 161 -1.29 7.86 -18.35
C SER A 161 -0.36 7.26 -17.32
N VAL A 162 -0.91 6.90 -16.15
CA VAL A 162 -0.16 6.27 -15.05
C VAL A 162 -0.76 4.91 -14.80
N ARG A 163 0.06 3.86 -14.93
CA ARG A 163 -0.40 2.47 -14.86
C ARG A 163 0.32 1.74 -13.74
N ILE A 164 -0.47 1.14 -12.86
CA ILE A 164 -0.01 0.30 -11.75
C ILE A 164 -0.18 -1.15 -12.18
N ASP A 165 0.59 -1.56 -13.19
CA ASP A 165 0.49 -2.87 -13.87
C ASP A 165 1.70 -3.77 -13.60
N ARG A 166 2.41 -3.53 -12.50
CA ARG A 166 3.56 -4.33 -12.02
C ARG A 166 3.64 -4.26 -10.48
N PRO A 167 4.49 -5.07 -9.81
CA PRO A 167 4.53 -5.13 -8.36
C PRO A 167 4.71 -3.76 -7.71
N PHE A 168 3.91 -3.51 -6.68
CA PHE A 168 3.90 -2.23 -5.97
C PHE A 168 3.74 -2.44 -4.46
N LEU A 169 4.13 -1.43 -3.68
CA LEU A 169 3.89 -1.38 -2.25
C LEU A 169 2.67 -0.50 -1.97
N VAL A 170 1.91 -0.87 -0.95
CA VAL A 170 0.73 -0.13 -0.50
C VAL A 170 0.86 0.21 0.98
N PHE A 171 0.59 1.46 1.33
CA PHE A 171 0.51 1.94 2.70
C PHE A 171 -0.84 2.63 2.89
N VAL A 172 -1.63 2.17 3.86
CA VAL A 172 -2.82 2.92 4.31
C VAL A 172 -2.41 3.67 5.56
N MET A 173 -2.56 4.98 5.56
CA MET A 173 -2.08 5.85 6.62
C MET A 173 -3.19 6.72 7.17
N GLU A 174 -3.15 6.98 8.48
CA GLU A 174 -3.96 8.00 9.12
C GLU A 174 -3.14 9.30 9.22
N ASN A 175 -3.63 10.37 8.60
CA ASN A 175 -2.89 11.58 8.33
C ASN A 175 -2.67 12.44 9.59
N SER A 176 -3.58 12.39 10.56
CA SER A 176 -3.54 13.24 11.77
C SER A 176 -2.48 12.77 12.76
N ALA A 177 -2.52 11.50 13.14
CA ALA A 177 -1.59 10.78 13.99
C ALA A 177 -0.32 10.37 13.25
N ARG A 178 -0.31 10.43 11.91
CA ARG A 178 0.82 10.04 11.04
C ARG A 178 1.21 8.57 11.21
N SER A 179 0.20 7.73 11.41
CA SER A 179 0.35 6.30 11.66
C SER A 179 0.10 5.49 10.39
N ILE A 180 0.85 4.41 10.22
CA ILE A 180 0.60 3.41 9.18
C ILE A 180 -0.41 2.41 9.75
N LEU A 181 -1.59 2.34 9.14
CA LEU A 181 -2.66 1.39 9.49
C LEU A 181 -2.44 0.04 8.80
N PHE A 182 -2.00 0.06 7.54
CA PHE A 182 -1.67 -1.13 6.77
C PHE A 182 -0.43 -0.89 5.92
N MET A 183 0.36 -1.94 5.75
CA MET A 183 1.49 -1.98 4.83
C MET A 183 1.47 -3.34 4.12
N GLY A 184 1.68 -3.35 2.82
CA GLY A 184 1.71 -4.58 2.04
C GLY A 184 2.44 -4.43 0.72
N LYS A 185 2.76 -5.56 0.11
CA LYS A 185 3.30 -5.66 -1.24
C LYS A 185 2.35 -6.48 -2.10
N ILE A 186 1.96 -5.94 -3.25
CA ILE A 186 1.12 -6.63 -4.22
C ILE A 186 2.02 -7.11 -5.36
N ASN A 187 2.40 -8.39 -5.32
CA ASN A 187 3.15 -9.04 -6.40
C ASN A 187 2.24 -9.54 -7.52
N ASN A 188 1.02 -9.96 -7.16
CA ASN A 188 0.01 -10.42 -8.10
C ASN A 188 -1.38 -10.12 -7.48
N PRO A 189 -2.19 -9.23 -8.10
CA PRO A 189 -3.48 -8.83 -7.55
C PRO A 189 -4.58 -9.89 -7.69
N THR A 190 -4.34 -11.00 -8.40
CA THR A 190 -5.30 -12.10 -8.56
C THR A 190 -5.16 -13.21 -7.51
N LEU A 191 -4.08 -13.20 -6.72
CA LEU A 191 -3.86 -14.18 -5.66
C LEU A 191 -4.51 -13.66 -4.36
N MET A 192 -5.35 -14.50 -3.76
CA MET A 192 -6.08 -14.22 -2.51
C MET A 192 -5.48 -14.98 -1.33
#